data_AF-A0A346S091-F1
#
_entry.id   AF-A0A346S091-F1
#
_cell.length_a   1.000
_cell.length_b   1.000
_cell.length_c   1.000
_cell.angle_alpha   90.00
_cell.angle_beta   90.00
_cell.angle_gamma   90.00
#
_symmetry.space_group_name_H-M   'P 1'
#
loop_
_entity.id
_entity.type
_entity.pdbx_description
1 polymer ?
#
loop_
_entity_poly.entity_id
_entity_poly.type
_entity_poly.pdbx_seq_one_letter_code
_entity_poly.pdbx_strand_id
1 'polypeptide(L)'
;MSALTIKATNSWLILISLTLLSLAVSEWVENPAMMILFVVLAVIIKGRSIVDIFMGLNTAPVVWRRLLLSYVIVVPAIIGAVIVWL
;
A
#
# COMPACT_ATOMS: atom_id res chain seq x y z
N MET A 1 22.19 9.47 14.09
CA MET A 1 21.05 8.58 13.78
C MET A 1 21.52 7.46 12.85
N SER A 2 21.18 6.20 13.14
CA SER A 2 21.52 5.07 12.27
C SER A 2 20.73 5.12 10.96
N ALA A 3 21.32 4.72 9.83
CA ALA A 3 20.71 4.82 8.50
C ALA A 3 19.33 4.11 8.37
N LEU A 4 19.07 3.13 9.24
CA LEU A 4 17.78 2.43 9.35
C LEU A 4 16.66 3.34 9.85
N THR A 5 16.92 4.18 10.87
CA THR A 5 15.92 5.10 11.42
C THR A 5 15.48 6.14 10.39
N ILE A 6 16.40 6.64 9.56
CA ILE A 6 16.08 7.61 8.50
C ILE A 6 15.15 6.99 7.44
N LYS A 7 15.42 5.75 7.01
CA LYS A 7 14.57 5.04 6.04
C LYS A 7 13.17 4.77 6.60
N ALA A 8 13.08 4.37 7.86
CA ALA A 8 11.80 4.13 8.54
C ALA A 8 10.98 5.42 8.68
N THR A 9 11.61 6.52 9.12
CA THR A 9 10.94 7.83 9.25
C THR A 9 10.44 8.35 7.90
N ASN A 10 11.22 8.17 6.83
CA ASN A 10 10.81 8.61 5.50
C ASN A 10 9.63 7.78 4.96
N SER A 11 9.65 6.46 5.19
CA SER A 11 8.49 5.60 4.87
C SER A 11 7.26 5.98 5.68
N TRP A 12 7.43 6.31 6.96
CA TRP A 12 6.34 6.74 7.83
C TRP A 12 5.70 8.05 7.35
N LEU A 13 6.52 9.03 6.94
CA LEU A 13 6.03 10.27 6.33
C LEU A 13 5.25 9.99 5.04
N ILE A 14 5.75 9.13 4.16
CA ILE A 14 5.05 8.72 2.95
C ILE A 14 3.69 8.08 3.28
N LEU A 15 3.62 7.21 4.29
CA LEU A 15 2.38 6.56 4.71
C LEU A 15 1.35 7.57 5.23
N ILE A 16 1.79 8.58 5.99
CA ILE A 16 0.92 9.66 6.45
C ILE A 16 0.40 10.47 5.27
N SER A 17 1.28 10.90 4.36
CA SER A 17 0.88 11.64 3.16
C SER A 17 -0.10 10.85 2.29
N LEU A 18 0.13 9.55 2.10
CA LEU A 18 -0.79 8.66 1.37
C LEU A 18 -2.14 8.47 2.09
N THR A 19 -2.18 8.65 3.41
CA THR A 19 -3.44 8.56 4.17
C THR A 19 -4.23 9.86 4.07
N LEU A 20 -3.57 11.01 4.16
CA LEU A 20 -4.19 12.30 3.91
C LEU A 20 -4.70 12.43 2.47
N LEU A 21 -3.91 11.99 1.48
CA LEU A 21 -4.34 11.96 0.08
C LEU A 21 -5.55 11.05 -0.14
N SER A 22 -5.59 9.88 0.51
CA SER A 22 -6.74 8.97 0.42
C SER A 22 -8.02 9.59 0.95
N LEU A 23 -7.94 10.37 2.03
CA LEU A 23 -9.10 11.08 2.58
C LEU A 23 -9.55 12.19 1.63
N ALA A 24 -8.62 12.98 1.10
CA ALA A 24 -8.92 14.02 0.13
C ALA A 24 -9.56 13.43 -1.14
N VAL A 25 -9.05 12.33 -1.69
CA VAL A 25 -9.65 11.70 -2.87
C VAL A 25 -11.08 11.20 -2.60
N SER A 26 -11.36 10.73 -1.37
CA SER A 26 -12.70 10.25 -1.00
C SER A 26 -13.77 11.34 -1.01
N GLU A 27 -13.40 12.61 -0.81
CA GLU A 27 -14.35 13.72 -0.82
C GLU A 27 -14.58 14.31 -2.22
N TRP A 28 -13.62 14.17 -3.13
CA TRP A 28 -13.63 14.83 -4.44
C TRP A 28 -14.06 13.91 -5.58
N VAL A 29 -14.02 12.59 -5.38
CA VAL A 29 -14.37 11.59 -6.41
C VAL A 29 -15.76 11.03 -6.13
N GLU A 30 -16.76 11.54 -6.84
CA GLU A 30 -18.14 11.05 -6.76
C GLU A 30 -18.36 9.75 -7.54
N ASN A 31 -17.48 9.43 -8.50
CA ASN A 31 -17.60 8.21 -9.30
C ASN A 31 -17.09 6.99 -8.50
N PRO A 32 -17.97 6.03 -8.15
CA PRO A 32 -17.61 4.89 -7.31
C PRO A 32 -16.51 4.02 -7.94
N ALA A 33 -16.48 3.85 -9.26
CA ALA A 33 -15.46 3.07 -9.93
C ALA A 33 -14.06 3.74 -9.84
N MET A 34 -13.99 5.07 -9.99
CA MET A 34 -12.75 5.82 -9.80
C MET A 34 -12.29 5.81 -8.33
N MET A 35 -13.23 5.90 -7.39
CA MET A 35 -12.94 5.83 -5.96
C MET A 35 -12.34 4.47 -5.58
N ILE A 36 -12.94 3.36 -6.03
CA ILE A 36 -12.43 2.00 -5.79
C ILE A 36 -11.03 1.84 -6.36
N LEU A 37 -10.79 2.30 -7.59
CA LEU A 37 -9.47 2.24 -8.21
C LEU A 37 -8.42 2.99 -7.36
N PHE A 38 -8.74 4.19 -6.88
CA PHE A 38 -7.85 4.97 -6.03
C PHE A 38 -7.56 4.30 -4.68
N VAL A 39 -8.59 3.75 -4.03
CA VAL A 39 -8.44 3.05 -2.74
C VAL A 39 -7.57 1.81 -2.90
N VAL A 40 -7.82 1.00 -3.95
CA VAL A 40 -7.02 -0.20 -4.23
C VAL A 40 -5.57 0.16 -4.50
N LEU A 41 -5.30 1.20 -5.32
CA LEU A 41 -3.94 1.67 -5.57
C LEU A 41 -3.26 2.18 -4.28
N ALA A 42 -3.96 2.96 -3.46
CA ALA A 42 -3.42 3.46 -2.21
C ALA A 42 -3.08 2.33 -1.23
N VAL A 43 -3.94 1.31 -1.12
CA VAL A 43 -3.69 0.12 -0.28
C VAL A 43 -2.47 -0.67 -0.77
N ILE A 44 -2.32 -0.86 -2.08
CA ILE A 44 -1.17 -1.55 -2.67
C ILE A 44 0.13 -0.78 -2.36
N ILE A 45 0.14 0.55 -2.55
CA ILE A 45 1.31 1.38 -2.30
C ILE A 45 1.70 1.35 -0.81
N LYS A 46 0.72 1.54 0.08
CA LYS A 46 0.93 1.49 1.54
C LYS A 46 1.44 0.12 2.00
N GLY A 47 0.83 -0.96 1.49
CA GLY A 47 1.23 -2.31 1.84
C GLY A 47 2.64 -2.66 1.38
N ARG A 48 3.05 -2.17 0.19
CA ARG A 48 4.41 -2.37 -0.30
C ARG A 48 5.45 -1.68 0.60
N SER A 49 5.19 -0.45 1.04
CA SER A 49 6.05 0.24 2.02
C SER A 49 6.16 -0.49 3.35
N ILE A 50 5.07 -1.08 3.86
CA ILE A 50 5.08 -1.83 5.12
C ILE A 50 5.91 -3.13 5.00
N VAL A 51 5.72 -3.91 3.93
CA VAL A 51 6.44 -5.18 3.73
C VAL A 51 7.94 -4.96 3.52
N ASP A 52 8.32 -3.93 2.76
CA ASP A 52 9.73 -3.73 2.39
C ASP A 52 10.54 -3.01 3.47
N ILE A 53 9.94 -2.02 4.17
CA ILE A 53 10.65 -1.14 5.11
C ILE A 53 10.39 -1.53 6.57
N PHE A 54 9.16 -1.89 6.94
CA PHE A 54 8.82 -2.18 8.34
C PHE A 54 9.03 -3.64 8.73
N MET A 55 8.73 -4.60 7.84
CA MET A 55 8.96 -6.02 8.15
C MET A 55 10.41 -6.46 7.96
N GLY A 56 11.31 -5.58 7.53
CA GLY A 56 12.74 -5.87 7.45
C GLY A 56 13.11 -6.98 6.44
N LEU A 57 12.21 -7.32 5.51
CA LEU A 57 12.40 -8.40 4.54
C LEU A 57 13.54 -8.18 3.53
N ASN A 58 14.22 -7.04 3.61
CA ASN A 58 15.45 -6.78 2.86
C ASN A 58 16.57 -7.79 3.20
N THR A 59 16.56 -8.39 4.40
CA THR A 59 17.49 -9.45 4.81
C THR A 59 16.93 -10.87 4.65
N ALA A 60 15.66 -11.01 4.26
CA ALA A 60 14.98 -12.30 4.15
C ALA A 60 15.15 -12.94 2.75
N PRO A 61 15.10 -14.28 2.64
CA PRO A 61 15.24 -14.98 1.37
C PRO A 61 14.20 -14.51 0.34
N VAL A 62 14.65 -14.33 -0.92
CA VAL A 62 13.88 -13.69 -2.01
C VAL A 62 12.50 -14.33 -2.25
N VAL A 63 12.35 -15.62 -1.96
CA VAL A 63 11.10 -16.36 -2.07
C VAL A 63 10.03 -15.81 -1.10
N TRP A 64 10.37 -15.63 0.18
CA TRP A 64 9.46 -15.07 1.18
C TRP A 64 9.11 -13.61 0.90
N ARG A 65 10.08 -12.84 0.38
CA ARG A 65 9.85 -11.46 -0.05
C ARG A 65 8.81 -11.37 -1.17
N ARG A 66 8.93 -12.23 -2.19
CA ARG A 66 7.96 -12.26 -3.30
C ARG A 66 6.59 -12.75 -2.86
N LEU A 67 6.53 -13.74 -1.96
CA LEU A 67 5.26 -14.29 -1.47
C LEU A 67 4.45 -13.23 -0.69
N LEU A 68 5.10 -12.52 0.25
CA LEU A 68 4.44 -11.45 1.01
C LEU A 68 4.08 -10.23 0.16
N LEU A 69 4.95 -9.84 -0.80
CA LEU A 69 4.62 -8.78 -1.76
C LEU A 69 3.45 -9.17 -2.67
N SER A 70 3.38 -10.43 -3.10
CA SER A 70 2.28 -10.91 -3.94
C SER A 70 0.95 -10.85 -3.20
N TYR A 71 0.90 -11.22 -1.92
CA TYR A 71 -0.31 -11.17 -1.11
C TYR A 71 -0.89 -9.75 -1.02
N VAL A 72 -0.04 -8.76 -0.79
CA VAL A 72 -0.40 -7.33 -0.70
C VAL A 72 -0.98 -6.78 -2.01
N ILE A 73 -0.69 -7.40 -3.15
CA ILE A 73 -1.20 -6.98 -4.46
C ILE A 73 -2.43 -7.81 -4.85
N VAL A 74 -2.35 -9.13 -4.71
CA VAL A 74 -3.37 -10.08 -5.15
C VAL A 74 -4.67 -9.90 -4.35
N VAL A 75 -4.58 -9.73 -3.03
CA VAL A 75 -5.79 -9.64 -2.19
C VAL A 75 -6.59 -8.36 -2.48
N PRO A 76 -5.99 -7.14 -2.47
CA PRO A 76 -6.73 -5.93 -2.82
C PRO A 76 -7.23 -5.93 -4.27
N ALA A 77 -6.48 -6.53 -5.21
CA ALA A 77 -6.92 -6.65 -6.59
C ALA A 77 -8.17 -7.53 -6.73
N ILE A 78 -8.22 -8.67 -6.03
CA ILE A 78 -9.40 -9.54 -6.02
C ILE A 78 -10.59 -8.82 -5.37
N ILE A 79 -10.39 -8.17 -4.22
CA ILE A 79 -11.47 -7.42 -3.54
C ILE A 79 -12.01 -6.32 -4.45
N GLY A 80 -11.13 -5.54 -5.08
CA GLY A 80 -11.54 -4.50 -6.04
C GLY A 80 -12.31 -5.06 -7.23
N ALA A 81 -11.84 -6.18 -7.79
CA ALA A 81 -12.53 -6.85 -8.89
C ALA A 81 -13.92 -7.33 -8.48
N VAL A 82 -14.07 -7.93 -7.29
CA VAL A 82 -15.37 -8.38 -6.77
C VAL A 82 -16.33 -7.21 -6.61
N ILE A 83 -15.88 -6.10 -6.01
CA ILE A 83 -16.73 -4.92 -5.80
C ILE A 83 -17.15 -4.27 -7.13
N VAL A 84 -16.28 -4.26 -8.15
CA VAL A 84 -16.63 -3.72 -9.47
C VAL A 84 -17.61 -4.61 -10.22
N TRP A 85 -17.55 -5.92 -10.00
CA TRP A 85 -18.38 -6.90 -10.69
C TRP A 85 -19.75 -7.12 -10.04
N LEU A 86 -19.90 -6.80 -8.75
CA LEU A 86 -21.12 -6.95 -7.96
C LEU A 86 -21.95 -5.66 -7.95
#